data_AF-X1NS15-F1
#
_entry.id   AF-X1NS15-F1
#
_cell.length_a   1.000
_cell.length_b   1.000
_cell.length_c   1.000
_cell.angle_alpha   90.00
_cell.angle_beta   90.00
_cell.angle_gamma   90.00
#
_symmetry.space_group_name_H-M   'P 1'
#
loop_
_entity.id
_entity.type
_entity.pdbx_description
1 polymer ?
#
loop_
_entity_poly.entity_id
_entity_poly.type
_entity_poly.pdbx_seq_one_letter_code
_entity_poly.pdbx_strand_id
1 'polypeptide(L)' 'MQQMDVQDLEFQDNTFDSIAASFVFCSVPDPVRGLTELERVCKPGGKVVLLEHVLSANRVLAWLMNLINPIVVRTMGPN' A
#
# COMPACT_ATOMS: atom_id res chain seq x y z
N MET A 1 8.13 19.85 -0.61
CA MET A 1 7.38 18.60 -0.35
C MET A 1 5.91 18.94 -0.47
N GLN A 2 5.17 18.19 -1.27
CA GLN A 2 3.70 18.27 -1.30
C GLN A 2 3.17 17.21 -0.35
N GLN A 3 2.14 17.53 0.43
CA GLN A 3 1.48 16.61 1.35
C GLN A 3 0.07 16.36 0.84
N MET A 4 -0.26 15.09 0.60
CA MET A 4 -1.56 14.64 0.07
C MET A 4 -1.91 13.29 0.67
N ASP A 5 -3.19 12.93 0.64
CA ASP A 5 -3.66 11.57 0.92
C ASP A 5 -3.49 10.71 -0.33
N VAL A 6 -2.88 9.53 -0.22
CA VAL A 6 -2.73 8.62 -1.36
C VAL A 6 -4.07 8.13 -1.89
N GLN A 7 -5.14 8.21 -1.09
CA GLN A 7 -6.51 7.89 -1.49
C GLN A 7 -7.18 9.01 -2.30
N ASP A 8 -6.55 10.18 -2.42
CA ASP A 8 -7.08 11.35 -3.14
C ASP A 8 -5.92 12.28 -3.60
N LEU A 9 -5.27 11.93 -4.71
CA LEU A 9 -4.11 12.68 -5.21
C LEU A 9 -4.56 13.83 -6.11
N GLU A 10 -4.04 15.03 -5.86
CA GLU A 10 -4.31 16.23 -6.69
C GLU A 10 -3.59 16.22 -8.06
N PHE A 11 -2.94 15.11 -8.42
CA PHE A 11 -2.28 14.93 -9.71
C PHE A 11 -3.30 14.59 -10.80
N GLN A 12 -2.96 14.98 -12.04
CA GLN A 12 -3.75 14.59 -13.21
C GLN A 12 -3.57 13.11 -13.54
N ASP A 13 -4.50 12.55 -14.28
CA ASP A 13 -4.38 11.20 -14.81
C ASP A 13 -3.13 11.06 -15.68
N ASN A 14 -2.48 9.90 -15.67
CA ASN A 14 -1.34 9.60 -16.53
C ASN A 14 -0.17 10.61 -16.39
N THR A 15 0.12 11.04 -15.16
CA THR A 15 1.19 12.01 -14.88
C THR A 15 2.57 11.35 -14.79
N PHE A 16 2.68 10.18 -14.16
CA PHE A 16 3.96 9.57 -13.81
C PHE A 16 4.29 8.34 -14.64
N ASP A 17 5.53 8.26 -15.14
CA ASP A 17 6.06 7.07 -15.82
C ASP A 17 6.41 5.94 -14.83
N SER A 18 6.71 6.29 -13.58
CA SER A 18 7.01 5.33 -12.52
C SER A 18 6.64 5.88 -11.13
N ILE A 19 6.12 5.02 -10.28
CA ILE A 19 5.69 5.30 -8.90
C ILE A 19 6.36 4.27 -7.99
N ALA A 20 6.90 4.72 -6.86
CA ALA A 20 7.50 3.85 -5.85
C ALA A 20 6.90 4.14 -4.47
N ALA A 21 6.50 3.09 -3.76
CA ALA A 21 6.10 3.18 -2.36
C ALA A 21 6.74 2.04 -1.56
N SER A 22 7.15 2.35 -0.33
CA SER A 22 7.84 1.42 0.56
C SER A 22 7.24 1.52 1.95
N PHE A 23 6.58 0.45 2.39
CA PHE A 23 5.95 0.33 3.71
C PHE A 23 4.95 1.45 4.00
N VAL A 24 4.13 1.81 3.01
CA VAL A 24 3.13 2.88 3.14
C VAL A 24 1.73 2.27 3.26
N PHE A 25 1.42 1.25 2.46
CA PHE A 25 0.05 0.74 2.34
C PHE A 25 -0.44 -0.05 3.56
N CYS A 26 0.44 -0.38 4.50
CA CYS A 26 0.05 -0.97 5.78
C CYS A 26 -0.74 -0.03 6.69
N SER A 27 -0.54 1.29 6.55
CA SER A 27 -1.23 2.31 7.35
C SER A 27 -2.36 3.03 6.59
N VAL A 28 -2.57 2.72 5.31
CA VAL A 28 -3.62 3.35 4.50
C VAL A 28 -4.98 2.74 4.87
N PRO A 29 -5.98 3.54 5.28
CA PRO A 29 -7.29 3.02 5.69
C PRO A 29 -8.02 2.24 4.59
N ASP A 30 -8.02 2.75 3.36
CA ASP A 30 -8.51 2.06 2.17
C ASP A 30 -7.35 1.87 1.17
N PRO A 31 -6.59 0.76 1.29
CA PRO A 31 -5.45 0.51 0.41
C PRO A 31 -5.90 0.27 -1.03
N VAL A 32 -7.12 -0.23 -1.26
CA VAL A 32 -7.64 -0.44 -2.63
C VAL A 32 -7.84 0.90 -3.31
N ARG A 33 -8.49 1.85 -2.64
CA ARG A 33 -8.64 3.22 -3.16
C ARG A 33 -7.29 3.88 -3.42
N GLY A 34 -6.33 3.74 -2.51
CA GLY A 34 -4.98 4.25 -2.71
C GLY A 34 -4.30 3.65 -3.95
N LEU A 35 -4.43 2.33 -4.17
CA LEU A 35 -3.89 1.66 -5.36
C LEU A 35 -4.59 2.10 -6.65
N THR A 36 -5.90 2.32 -6.61
CA THR A 36 -6.66 2.89 -7.75
C THR A 36 -6.17 4.30 -8.09
N GLU A 37 -5.87 5.13 -7.10
CA GLU A 37 -5.27 6.44 -7.33
C GLU A 37 -3.86 6.35 -7.93
N LEU A 38 -3.03 5.40 -7.47
CA LEU A 38 -1.73 5.15 -8.09
C LEU A 38 -1.87 4.72 -9.55
N GLU A 39 -2.84 3.87 -9.87
CA GLU A 39 -3.14 3.47 -11.25
C GLU A 39 -3.57 4.68 -12.09
N ARG A 40 -4.49 5.51 -11.59
CA ARG A 40 -4.98 6.71 -12.29
C ARG A 40 -3.87 7.68 -12.65
N VAL A 41 -2.97 7.98 -11.72
CA VAL A 41 -1.89 8.95 -11.93
C VAL A 41 -0.68 8.33 -12.66
N CYS A 42 -0.62 7.00 -12.79
CA CYS A 42 0.39 6.32 -13.58
C CYS A 42 0.00 6.33 -15.07
N LYS A 43 0.97 6.57 -15.96
CA LYS A 43 0.75 6.50 -17.40
C LYS A 43 0.42 5.07 -17.84
N PRO A 44 -0.30 4.88 -18.97
CA PRO A 44 -0.49 3.56 -19.53
C PRO A 44 0.87 2.98 -19.92
N GLY A 45 1.19 1.79 -19.40
CA GLY A 45 2.52 1.17 -19.58
C GLY A 45 3.60 1.67 -18.61
N GLY A 46 3.26 2.60 -17.71
CA GLY A 46 4.10 3.00 -16.57
C GLY A 46 4.24 1.89 -15.53
N LYS A 47 5.10 2.11 -14.53
CA LYS A 47 5.40 1.11 -13.49
C LYS A 47 5.02 1.60 -12.10
N VAL A 48 4.31 0.77 -11.36
CA VAL A 48 4.10 0.95 -9.92
C VAL A 48 4.91 -0.12 -9.19
N VAL A 49 5.85 0.30 -8.35
CA VAL A 49 6.74 -0.58 -7.58
C VAL A 49 6.41 -0.43 -6.10
N LEU A 50 5.97 -1.53 -5.48
CA LEU A 50 5.58 -1.57 -4.08
C LEU A 50 6.53 -2.48 -3.31
N LEU A 51 7.16 -1.95 -2.28
CA LEU A 51 7.88 -2.73 -1.28
C LEU A 51 7.03 -2.75 -0.01
N GLU A 52 6.30 -3.84 0.20
CA GLU A 52 5.34 -3.95 1.31
C GLU A 52 5.56 -5.23 2.11
N HIS A 53 5.17 -5.19 3.39
CA HIS A 53 5.01 -6.39 4.19
C HIS A 53 3.65 -7.02 3.88
N VAL A 54 3.65 -8.17 3.23
CA VAL A 54 2.42 -8.88 2.86
C VAL A 54 2.29 -10.21 3.59
N LEU A 55 1.06 -10.74 3.65
CA LEU A 55 0.82 -12.11 4.12
C LEU A 55 1.63 -13.10 3.27
N SER A 56 2.16 -14.13 3.93
CA SER A 56 2.86 -15.19 3.22
C SER A 56 1.94 -15.90 2.23
N ALA A 57 2.46 -16.26 1.06
CA ALA A 57 1.76 -17.11 0.11
C ALA A 57 1.52 -18.55 0.65
N ASN A 58 2.27 -18.97 1.67
CA ASN A 58 2.04 -20.25 2.34
C ASN A 58 0.86 -20.13 3.30
N ARG A 59 -0.19 -20.93 3.07
CA ARG A 59 -1.45 -20.90 3.84
C ARG A 59 -1.28 -21.14 5.33
N VAL A 60 -0.37 -22.04 5.73
CA VAL A 60 -0.11 -22.34 7.15
C VAL A 60 0.55 -21.15 7.82
N LEU A 61 1.54 -20.55 7.14
CA LEU A 61 2.24 -19.37 7.65
C LEU A 61 1.31 -18.14 7.69
N ALA A 62 0.48 -17.94 6.66
CA ALA A 62 -0.52 -16.87 6.63
C ALA A 62 -1.52 -16.99 7.78
N TRP A 63 -1.97 -18.20 8.11
CA TRP A 63 -2.86 -18.42 9.26
C TRP A 63 -2.17 -18.06 10.58
N LEU A 64 -0.92 -18.49 10.77
CA LEU A 64 -0.14 -18.14 11.97
C LEU A 64 0.08 -16.63 12.08
N MET A 65 0.42 -15.97 10.96
CA MET A 65 0.58 -14.52 10.90
C MET A 65 -0.71 -13.80 11.32
N ASN A 66 -1.87 -14.23 10.81
CA ASN A 66 -3.16 -13.65 11.21
C ASN A 66 -3.50 -13.87 12.69
N LEU A 67 -3.14 -15.03 13.25
CA LEU A 67 -3.37 -15.33 14.66
C LEU A 67 -2.53 -14.43 15.58
N ILE A 68 -1.28 -14.14 15.20
CA ILE A 68 -0.34 -13.33 15.98
C ILE A 68 -0.56 -11.83 15.78
N ASN A 69 -1.06 -11.41 14.61
CA ASN A 69 -1.28 -10.02 14.24
C ASN A 69 -1.98 -9.14 15.31
N PRO A 70 -3.11 -9.56 15.94
CA PRO A 70 -3.77 -8.72 16.96
C PRO A 70 -2.90 -8.46 18.20
N ILE A 71 -1.98 -9.37 18.53
CA ILE A 71 -1.03 -9.18 19.64
C ILE A 71 0.02 -8.15 19.22
N VAL A 72 0.57 -8.29 18.01
CA VAL A 72 1.60 -7.39 17.46
C VAL A 72 1.07 -5.96 17.35
N VAL A 73 -0.12 -5.78 16.79
CA VAL A 73 -0.77 -4.46 16.66
C VAL A 73 -0.99 -3.81 18.03
N ARG A 74 -1.29 -4.61 19.06
CA ARG A 74 -1.53 -4.11 20.42
C ARG A 74 -0.25 -3.71 21.15
N THR A 75 0.89 -4.36 20.87
CA THR A 75 2.16 -4.11 21.57
C THR A 75 3.07 -3.12 20.84
N MET A 76 3.11 -3.18 19.52
CA MET A 76 4.02 -2.38 18.68
C MET A 76 3.28 -1.22 17.98
N GLY A 77 1.96 -1.18 18.07
CA GLY A 77 1.11 -0.24 17.35
C GLY A 77 0.63 -0.80 16.00
N PRO A 78 -0.39 -0.18 15.38
CA PRO A 78 -0.75 -0.49 14.01
C PRO A 78 0.45 -0.21 13.09
N ASN A 79 0.68 -1.11 12.11
CA ASN A 79 1.67 -0.91 11.07
C ASN A 79 1.36 0.34 10.23
#